data_AF-A0A2E7M6C4-F1
#
_entry.id   AF-A0A2E7M6C4-F1
#
_cell.length_a   1.000
_cell.length_b   1.000
_cell.length_c   1.000
_cell.angle_alpha   90.00
_cell.angle_beta   90.00
_cell.angle_gamma   90.00
#
_symmetry.space_group_name_H-M   'P 1'
#
loop_
_entity.id
_entity.type
_entity.pdbx_description
1 polymer ?
#
loop_
_entity_poly.entity_id
_entity_poly.type
_entity_poly.pdbx_seq_one_letter_code
_entity_poly.pdbx_strand_id
1 'polypeptide(L)'
;MTDDNELLGFQRKHLRGLAHPLKPVVRVGRSGLTEPMVREIQRALEDHELIKVSMHKPVDKKALARELAGRSGAHLAGLLGHTAVLYRARAEKPTIRLPERAPAPEAETPADSEQADVHPENSTPQEAD
;
A
#
# COMPACT_ATOMS: atom_id res chain seq x y z
N MET A 1 -12.47 -11.70 -6.46
CA MET A 1 -13.31 -10.58 -5.96
C MET A 1 -12.56 -9.86 -4.84
N THR A 2 -11.60 -9.02 -5.18
CA THR A 2 -11.05 -8.00 -4.26
C THR A 2 -10.38 -6.94 -5.11
N ASP A 3 -11.18 -6.32 -5.97
CA ASP A 3 -10.72 -5.33 -6.91
C ASP A 3 -10.40 -4.04 -6.17
N ASP A 4 -9.13 -3.64 -6.32
CA ASP A 4 -8.68 -2.27 -6.45
C ASP A 4 -9.65 -1.20 -5.92
N ASN A 5 -9.39 -0.67 -4.72
CA ASN A 5 -9.93 0.63 -4.35
C ASN A 5 -9.10 1.67 -5.11
N GLU A 6 -9.50 1.91 -6.35
CA GLU A 6 -8.72 2.25 -7.55
C GLU A 6 -7.70 3.38 -7.37
N LEU A 7 -6.42 2.99 -7.25
CA LEU A 7 -5.29 3.89 -7.42
C LEU A 7 -4.34 3.23 -8.41
N LEU A 8 -4.00 3.92 -9.49
CA LEU A 8 -3.06 3.41 -10.49
C LEU A 8 -1.64 3.33 -9.89
N GLY A 9 -0.80 2.42 -10.41
CA GLY A 9 0.55 2.19 -9.85
C GLY A 9 1.39 3.47 -9.70
N PHE A 10 1.27 4.39 -10.66
CA PHE A 10 1.93 5.70 -10.61
C PHE A 10 1.32 6.65 -9.57
N GLN A 11 -0.01 6.64 -9.39
CA GLN A 11 -0.69 7.41 -8.34
C GLN A 11 -0.27 6.90 -6.95
N ARG A 12 -0.20 5.57 -6.76
CA ARG A 12 0.31 4.96 -5.52
C ARG A 12 1.76 5.36 -5.23
N LYS A 13 2.61 5.47 -6.25
CA LYS A 13 4.00 5.93 -6.10
C LYS A 13 4.05 7.41 -5.69
N HIS A 14 3.24 8.25 -6.33
CA HIS A 14 3.11 9.66 -6.00
C HIS A 14 2.63 9.88 -4.56
N LEU A 15 1.54 9.22 -4.17
CA LEU A 15 0.98 9.28 -2.81
C LEU A 15 1.97 8.76 -1.76
N ARG A 16 2.74 7.72 -2.06
CA ARG A 16 3.81 7.24 -1.16
C ARG A 16 4.92 8.26 -0.97
N GLY A 17 5.30 8.98 -2.03
CA GLY A 17 6.25 10.10 -1.96
C GLY A 17 5.75 11.22 -1.05
N LEU A 18 4.49 11.63 -1.24
CA LEU A 18 3.84 12.64 -0.40
C LEU A 18 3.67 12.17 1.06
N ALA A 19 3.41 10.88 1.27
CA ALA A 19 3.24 10.32 2.59
C ALA A 19 4.56 10.15 3.36
N HIS A 20 5.71 10.07 2.67
CA HIS A 20 7.01 9.84 3.31
C HIS A 20 7.33 10.87 4.43
N PRO A 21 7.28 12.19 4.18
CA PRO A 21 7.57 13.21 5.20
C PRO A 21 6.46 13.37 6.26
N LEU A 22 5.24 12.87 6.02
CA LEU A 22 4.14 13.00 6.98
C LEU A 22 4.44 12.23 8.27
N LYS A 23 3.72 12.51 9.35
CA LYS A 23 3.76 11.66 10.57
C LYS A 23 2.50 10.81 10.64
N PRO A 24 2.56 9.60 11.21
CA PRO A 24 1.35 8.83 11.45
C PRO A 24 0.45 9.60 12.41
N VAL A 25 -0.76 9.92 11.94
CA VAL A 25 -1.76 10.68 12.70
C VAL A 25 -2.61 9.76 13.58
N VAL A 26 -2.81 8.51 13.15
CA VAL A 26 -3.56 7.50 13.89
C VAL A 26 -2.67 6.29 14.16
N ARG A 27 -2.84 5.67 15.33
CA ARG A 27 -2.14 4.44 15.72
C ARG A 27 -3.11 3.35 16.15
N VAL A 28 -3.12 2.24 15.43
CA VAL A 28 -3.85 1.02 15.78
C VAL A 28 -3.08 0.27 16.86
N GLY A 29 -3.68 0.19 18.05
CA GLY A 29 -3.15 -0.54 19.20
C GLY A 29 -3.48 -2.03 19.17
N ARG A 30 -3.31 -2.71 20.32
CA ARG A 30 -3.56 -4.15 20.47
C ARG A 30 -5.02 -4.56 20.29
N SER A 31 -5.96 -3.65 20.55
CA SER A 31 -7.40 -3.87 20.38
C SER A 31 -7.83 -3.90 18.91
N GLY A 32 -6.93 -3.58 17.96
CA GLY A 32 -7.22 -3.61 16.53
C GLY A 32 -8.17 -2.50 16.08
N LEU A 33 -9.00 -2.84 15.08
CA LEU A 33 -9.94 -1.95 14.40
C LEU A 33 -11.25 -1.81 15.19
N THR A 34 -11.31 -0.84 16.09
CA THR A 34 -12.53 -0.51 16.83
C THR A 34 -13.36 0.56 16.09
N GLU A 35 -14.66 0.61 16.35
CA GLU A 35 -15.55 1.63 15.80
C GLU A 35 -15.08 3.08 16.06
N PRO A 36 -14.66 3.48 17.27
CA PRO A 36 -14.11 4.81 17.50
C PRO A 36 -12.81 5.06 16.73
N MET A 37 -11.97 4.02 16.53
CA MET A 37 -10.75 4.13 15.72
C MET A 37 -11.07 4.40 14.26
N VAL A 38 -12.07 3.71 13.70
CA VAL A 38 -12.51 3.95 12.31
C VAL A 38 -13.04 5.36 12.14
N ARG A 39 -13.81 5.88 13.10
CA ARG A 39 -14.29 7.28 13.07
C ARG A 39 -13.15 8.28 13.13
N GLU A 40 -12.14 8.05 13.96
CA GLU A 40 -10.95 8.90 14.04
C GLU A 40 -10.19 8.93 12.71
N ILE A 41 -10.05 7.77 12.06
CA ILE A 41 -9.44 7.63 10.72
C ILE A 41 -10.25 8.39 9.68
N GLN A 42 -11.57 8.24 9.66
CA GLN A 42 -12.45 8.97 8.74
C GLN A 42 -12.31 10.49 8.91
N ARG A 43 -12.30 10.97 10.15
CA ARG A 43 -12.10 12.39 10.46
C ARG A 43 -10.72 12.88 10.00
N ALA A 44 -9.66 12.13 10.29
CA ALA A 44 -8.31 12.47 9.85
C ALA A 44 -8.18 12.48 8.32
N LEU A 45 -8.87 11.58 7.62
CA LEU A 45 -8.96 11.58 6.15
C LEU A 45 -9.70 12.81 5.62
N GLU A 46 -10.76 13.25 6.29
CA GLU A 46 -11.49 14.47 5.92
C GLU A 46 -10.63 15.73 6.12
N ASP A 47 -9.78 15.76 7.14
CA ASP A 47 -8.88 16.89 7.44
C ASP A 47 -7.60 16.90 6.59
N HIS A 48 -7.05 15.74 6.21
CA HIS A 48 -5.73 15.68 5.58
C HIS A 48 -5.70 15.05 4.19
N GLU A 49 -6.77 14.38 3.75
CA GLU A 49 -6.90 13.60 2.51
C GLU A 49 -5.95 12.40 2.41
N LEU A 50 -4.71 12.53 2.84
CA LEU A 50 -3.69 11.49 2.89
C LEU A 50 -3.20 11.35 4.33
N ILE A 51 -3.41 10.19 4.91
CA ILE A 51 -2.99 9.90 6.28
C ILE A 51 -2.13 8.66 6.36
N LYS A 52 -1.29 8.64 7.40
CA LYS A 52 -0.51 7.48 7.80
C LYS A 52 -1.09 6.89 9.07
N VAL A 53 -1.42 5.59 9.02
CA VAL A 53 -1.96 4.83 10.14
C VAL A 53 -0.92 3.82 10.57
N SER A 54 -0.33 4.00 11.76
CA SER A 54 0.67 3.09 12.30
C SER A 54 -0.01 1.90 12.99
N MET A 55 0.38 0.68 12.66
CA MET A 55 -0.20 -0.55 13.22
C MET A 55 0.81 -1.18 14.19
N HIS A 56 0.36 -1.47 15.42
CA HIS A 56 1.24 -2.08 16.41
C HIS A 56 1.24 -3.61 16.28
N LYS A 57 2.30 -4.17 15.68
CA LYS A 57 2.52 -5.61 15.48
C LYS A 57 1.30 -6.36 14.91
N PRO A 58 0.79 -5.95 13.73
CA PRO A 58 -0.32 -6.67 13.10
C PRO A 58 0.12 -8.08 12.71
N VAL A 59 -0.75 -9.08 12.94
CA VAL A 59 -0.54 -10.46 12.48
C VAL A 59 -0.50 -10.50 10.95
N ASP A 60 -1.43 -9.79 10.31
CA ASP A 60 -1.40 -9.55 8.87
C ASP A 60 -1.61 -8.06 8.55
N LYS A 61 -0.49 -7.36 8.29
CA LYS A 61 -0.49 -5.94 7.92
C LYS A 61 -1.26 -5.65 6.62
N LYS A 62 -1.29 -6.60 5.66
CA LYS A 62 -1.98 -6.41 4.38
C LYS A 62 -3.48 -6.54 4.58
N ALA A 63 -3.92 -7.57 5.30
CA ALA A 63 -5.33 -7.74 5.64
C ALA A 63 -5.85 -6.54 6.45
N LEU A 64 -5.13 -6.13 7.50
CA LEU A 64 -5.54 -5.02 8.35
C LEU A 64 -5.63 -3.70 7.58
N ALA A 65 -4.67 -3.42 6.69
CA ALA A 65 -4.71 -2.22 5.86
C ALA A 65 -5.85 -2.22 4.84
N ARG A 66 -6.21 -3.38 4.28
CA ARG A 66 -7.38 -3.51 3.42
C ARG A 66 -8.68 -3.30 4.18
N GLU A 67 -8.78 -3.87 5.38
CA GLU A 67 -9.95 -3.67 6.24
C GLU A 67 -10.09 -2.21 6.66
N LEU A 68 -8.98 -1.55 7.03
CA LEU A 68 -8.92 -0.11 7.30
C LEU A 68 -9.46 0.70 6.11
N ALA A 69 -8.96 0.45 4.92
CA ALA A 69 -9.39 1.10 3.68
C ALA A 69 -10.89 0.89 3.43
N GLY A 70 -11.38 -0.34 3.53
CA GLY A 70 -12.79 -0.69 3.34
C GLY A 70 -13.72 -0.02 4.36
N ARG A 71 -13.39 -0.07 5.65
CA ARG A 71 -14.22 0.51 6.72
C ARG A 71 -14.20 2.04 6.75
N SER A 72 -13.12 2.66 6.28
CA SER A 72 -13.00 4.13 6.21
C SER A 72 -13.47 4.72 4.87
N GLY A 73 -13.80 3.88 3.88
CA GLY A 73 -14.11 4.34 2.53
C GLY A 73 -12.94 5.05 1.85
N ALA A 74 -11.71 4.61 2.17
CA ALA A 74 -10.48 5.22 1.68
C ALA A 74 -9.69 4.26 0.80
N HIS A 75 -8.87 4.82 -0.07
CA HIS A 75 -7.99 4.09 -0.97
C HIS A 75 -6.67 3.73 -0.30
N LEU A 76 -6.25 2.47 -0.40
CA LEU A 76 -4.96 2.02 0.11
C LEU A 76 -3.86 2.34 -0.90
N ALA A 77 -3.05 3.36 -0.63
CA ALA A 77 -1.90 3.70 -1.47
C ALA A 77 -0.73 2.72 -1.30
N GLY A 78 -0.60 2.12 -0.11
CA GLY A 78 0.38 1.09 0.19
C GLY A 78 0.77 0.98 1.66
N LEU A 79 1.78 0.15 1.93
CA LEU A 79 2.33 -0.10 3.26
C LEU A 79 3.78 0.39 3.33
N LEU A 80 4.12 1.16 4.36
CA LEU A 80 5.48 1.54 4.75
C LEU A 80 5.81 0.83 6.08
N GLY A 81 6.41 -0.37 5.99
CA GLY A 81 6.70 -1.19 7.17
C GLY A 81 5.43 -1.65 7.89
N HIS A 82 5.19 -1.11 9.09
CA HIS A 82 3.96 -1.31 9.87
C HIS A 82 2.98 -0.14 9.76
N THR A 83 3.15 0.76 8.79
CA THR A 83 2.29 1.93 8.60
C THR A 83 1.51 1.79 7.30
N ALA A 84 0.19 1.89 7.35
CA ALA A 84 -0.67 1.96 6.18
C ALA A 84 -0.82 3.40 5.71
N VAL A 85 -0.80 3.61 4.40
CA VAL A 85 -1.05 4.91 3.76
C VAL A 85 -2.42 4.87 3.13
N LEU A 86 -3.33 5.68 3.66
CA LEU A 86 -4.71 5.78 3.21
C LEU A 86 -4.94 7.14 2.58
N TYR A 87 -5.66 7.16 1.47
CA TYR A 87 -5.99 8.35 0.72
C TYR A 87 -7.50 8.43 0.45
N ARG A 88 -8.10 9.60 0.64
CA ARG A 88 -9.49 9.91 0.31
C ARG A 88 -9.53 11.31 -0.26
N ALA A 89 -10.02 11.45 -1.49
CA ALA A 89 -10.18 12.76 -2.12
C ALA A 89 -11.30 13.57 -1.43
N ARG A 90 -11.08 14.87 -1.23
CA ARG A 90 -12.15 15.81 -0.81
C ARG A 90 -13.09 16.10 -1.98
N ALA A 91 -14.39 16.22 -1.68
CA ALA A 91 -15.41 16.52 -2.68
C ALA A 91 -15.33 17.96 -3.22
N GLU A 92 -15.03 18.95 -2.36
CA GLU A 92 -15.17 20.36 -2.77
C GLU A 92 -13.86 21.06 -3.16
N LYS A 93 -12.69 20.65 -2.64
CA LYS A 93 -11.37 21.20 -3.00
C LYS A 93 -10.24 20.21 -2.65
N PRO A 94 -9.79 19.36 -3.59
CA PRO A 94 -8.69 18.44 -3.31
C PRO A 94 -7.36 19.20 -3.18
N THR A 95 -6.71 19.09 -2.02
CA THR A 95 -5.38 19.68 -1.77
C THR A 95 -4.30 18.88 -2.49
N ILE A 96 -4.50 17.57 -2.57
CA ILE A 96 -3.57 16.64 -3.22
C ILE A 96 -3.98 16.52 -4.69
N ARG A 97 -3.19 17.14 -5.57
CA ARG A 97 -3.34 16.96 -7.01
C ARG A 97 -2.74 15.62 -7.42
N LEU A 98 -3.61 14.64 -7.66
CA LEU A 98 -3.20 13.39 -8.29
C LEU A 98 -2.72 13.69 -9.72
N PRO A 99 -1.62 13.07 -10.18
CA PRO A 99 -1.23 13.19 -11.58
C PRO A 99 -2.28 12.49 -12.45
N GLU A 100 -3.08 13.24 -13.20
CA GLU A 100 -3.94 12.73 -14.26
C GLU A 100 -3.12 12.56 -15.53
N ARG A 101 -2.26 11.54 -15.59
CA ARG A 101 -1.74 11.11 -16.89
C ARG A 101 -2.91 10.40 -17.57
N ALA A 102 -3.44 10.98 -18.66
CA ALA A 102 -4.33 10.27 -19.58
C ALA A 102 -3.76 8.85 -19.81
N PRO A 103 -4.59 7.80 -19.84
CA PRO A 103 -4.10 6.43 -19.87
C PRO A 103 -3.13 6.31 -21.04
N ALA A 104 -1.85 6.12 -20.74
CA ALA A 104 -0.93 5.68 -21.78
C ALA A 104 -1.35 4.25 -22.14
N PRO A 105 -1.52 3.94 -23.42
CA PRO A 105 -1.87 2.59 -23.82
C PRO A 105 -0.75 1.65 -23.34
N GLU A 106 -1.18 0.63 -22.62
CA GLU A 106 -0.52 -0.67 -22.48
C GLU A 106 0.74 -0.77 -21.61
N ALA A 107 0.70 -1.85 -20.83
CA ALA A 107 1.71 -2.30 -19.90
C ALA A 107 3.02 -2.66 -20.59
N GLU A 108 4.00 -1.77 -20.53
CA GLU A 108 5.39 -2.19 -20.55
C GLU A 108 5.81 -2.48 -19.11
N THR A 109 5.73 -3.77 -18.74
CA THR A 109 6.46 -4.35 -17.60
C THR A 109 7.96 -4.27 -17.87
N PRO A 110 8.77 -3.71 -16.95
CA PRO A 110 10.17 -4.06 -16.89
C PRO A 110 10.47 -4.86 -15.61
N ALA A 111 11.01 -6.06 -15.85
CA ALA A 111 12.07 -6.70 -15.08
C ALA A 111 11.79 -7.04 -13.60
N ASP A 112 11.38 -8.30 -13.38
CA ASP A 112 11.94 -9.09 -12.29
C ASP A 112 13.34 -9.54 -12.75
N SER A 113 14.37 -8.81 -12.31
CA SER A 113 15.76 -9.23 -12.45
C SER A 113 16.18 -10.00 -11.21
N GLU A 114 16.53 -11.26 -11.44
CA GLU A 114 17.74 -11.91 -10.91
C GLU A 114 17.97 -11.88 -9.40
N GLN A 115 17.76 -13.05 -8.76
CA GLN A 115 18.65 -13.51 -7.69
C GLN A 115 19.01 -14.98 -7.87
N ALA A 116 20.31 -15.17 -8.12
CA ALA A 116 21.07 -16.39 -7.89
C ALA A 116 20.88 -16.93 -6.47
N ASP A 117 20.93 -18.25 -6.30
CA ASP A 117 21.99 -18.93 -5.53
C ASP A 117 21.75 -20.46 -5.52
N VAL A 118 22.85 -21.19 -5.26
CA VAL A 118 23.02 -22.59 -4.84
C VAL A 118 23.17 -23.72 -5.88
N HIS A 119 24.45 -24.00 -6.19
CA HIS A 119 25.00 -25.36 -6.34
C HIS A 119 24.57 -26.27 -5.18
N PRO A 120 24.41 -27.59 -5.39
CA PRO A 120 25.54 -28.52 -5.17
C PRO A 120 25.67 -29.60 -6.27
N GLU A 121 26.89 -29.84 -6.75
CA GLU A 121 27.71 -31.03 -6.44
C GLU A 121 27.15 -32.41 -6.88
N ASN A 122 27.83 -32.93 -7.91
CA ASN A 122 28.51 -34.24 -7.95
C ASN A 122 27.92 -35.37 -8.84
N SER A 123 28.89 -36.05 -9.47
CA SER A 123 28.90 -37.43 -9.97
C SER A 123 28.70 -37.66 -11.48
N THR A 124 29.83 -37.85 -12.16
CA THR A 124 30.09 -38.76 -13.29
C THR A 124 29.40 -40.13 -13.09
N PRO A 125 29.05 -40.91 -14.15
CA PRO A 125 29.97 -41.70 -15.00
C PRO A 125 29.65 -41.58 -16.52
N GLN A 126 30.61 -41.57 -17.46
CA GLN A 126 31.35 -42.68 -18.10
C GLN A 126 30.58 -43.52 -19.17
N GLU A 127 31.12 -43.50 -20.41
CA GLU A 127 31.06 -44.51 -21.52
C GLU A 127 29.71 -44.79 -22.24
N ALA A 128 29.60 -45.14 -23.53
CA ALA A 128 30.52 -45.60 -24.60
C ALA A 128 29.93 -45.33 -26.00
N ASP A 129 30.78 -45.18 -27.03
CA ASP A 129 30.67 -45.85 -28.35
C ASP A 129 32.09 -46.04 -28.92
#